data_AF-A0A7S0W787-F1
#
_entry.id   AF-A0A7S0W787-F1
#
_cell.length_a   1.000
_cell.length_b   1.000
_cell.length_c   1.000
_cell.angle_alpha   90.00
_cell.angle_beta   90.00
_cell.angle_gamma   90.00
#
_symmetry.space_group_name_H-M   'P 1'
#
loop_
_entity.id
_entity.type
_entity.pdbx_description
1 polymer ?
#
loop_
_entity_poly.entity_id
_entity_poly.type
_entity_poly.pdbx_seq_one_letter_code
_entity_poly.pdbx_strand_id
1 'polypeptide(L)'
;MCRECEAVTPVLGPLVAQLLELDPGERISALEVVDALSQKQQAAREDATELCEEYMCPICQELVLDAHTVCADEHVFCRMCLSQWLEAKNECPTCRTITGAPRRLRVINNAVEKLASRVLTDRQREERELRKQEFIDAVAAAEAAYQGSLEEDALRRRASAASQEG
;
A
#
# COMPACT_ATOMS: atom_id res chain seq x y z
N MET A 1 13.81 -7.22 43.97
CA MET A 1 12.72 -7.48 43.00
C MET A 1 12.42 -8.97 42.98
N CYS A 2 11.16 -9.37 42.84
CA CYS A 2 10.74 -10.79 42.78
C CYS A 2 11.13 -11.41 41.43
N ARG A 3 11.58 -12.68 41.41
CA ARG A 3 11.92 -13.44 40.19
C ARG A 3 10.77 -13.54 39.17
N GLU A 4 9.53 -13.40 39.62
CA GLU A 4 8.35 -13.41 38.74
C GLU A 4 8.18 -12.10 37.96
N CYS A 5 8.74 -10.98 38.43
CA CYS A 5 8.66 -9.69 37.73
C CYS A 5 9.65 -9.59 36.55
N GLU A 6 10.80 -10.27 36.64
CA GLU A 6 11.83 -10.30 35.58
C GLU A 6 11.36 -11.06 34.33
N ALA A 7 10.49 -12.07 34.49
CA ALA A 7 9.95 -12.86 33.38
C ALA A 7 8.85 -12.15 32.58
N VAL A 8 8.15 -11.18 33.19
CA VAL A 8 6.97 -10.52 32.59
C VAL A 8 7.35 -9.28 31.77
N THR A 9 8.52 -8.67 32.02
CA THR A 9 8.99 -7.50 31.28
C THR A 9 10.51 -7.56 31.05
N PRO A 10 10.99 -8.34 30.07
CA PRO A 10 12.42 -8.62 29.88
C PRO A 10 13.26 -7.37 29.56
N VAL A 11 12.62 -6.30 29.11
CA VAL A 11 13.27 -5.02 28.78
C VAL A 11 13.20 -4.03 29.96
N LEU A 12 12.11 -4.05 30.74
CA LEU A 12 11.86 -3.05 31.77
C LEU A 12 12.72 -3.30 33.01
N GLY A 13 12.92 -4.57 33.39
CA GLY A 13 13.73 -4.96 34.55
C GLY A 13 15.18 -4.46 34.48
N PRO A 14 15.94 -4.76 33.41
CA PRO A 14 17.31 -4.27 33.24
C PRO A 14 17.39 -2.73 33.19
N LEU A 15 16.41 -2.08 32.55
CA LEU A 15 16.36 -0.63 32.46
C LEU A 15 16.17 0.03 33.84
N VAL A 16 15.28 -0.54 34.66
CA VAL A 16 15.04 -0.07 36.04
C VAL A 16 16.28 -0.29 36.91
N ALA A 17 17.00 -1.42 36.76
CA ALA A 17 18.25 -1.65 37.48
C ALA A 17 19.31 -0.60 37.14
N GLN A 18 19.51 -0.29 35.86
CA GLN A 18 20.43 0.75 35.40
C GLN A 18 20.05 2.14 35.94
N LEU A 19 18.76 2.49 35.98
CA LEU A 19 18.30 3.77 36.54
C LEU A 19 18.52 3.86 38.06
N LEU A 20 18.44 2.75 38.78
CA LEU A 20 18.66 2.72 40.23
C LEU A 20 20.15 2.83 40.61
N GLU A 21 21.07 2.50 39.71
CA GLU A 21 22.52 2.71 39.87
C GLU A 21 22.93 4.19 39.77
N LEU A 22 22.07 5.04 39.19
CA LEU A 22 22.27 6.50 39.15
C LEU A 22 21.90 7.16 40.47
N ASP A 23 22.58 8.26 40.78
CA ASP A 23 22.23 9.13 41.91
C ASP A 23 20.78 9.62 41.77
N PRO A 24 20.00 9.74 42.87
CA PRO A 24 18.58 10.10 42.78
C PRO A 24 18.28 11.41 42.04
N GLY A 25 19.20 12.37 42.05
CA GLY A 25 19.09 13.63 41.32
C GLY A 25 19.44 13.56 39.84
N GLU A 26 20.07 12.47 39.40
CA GLU A 26 20.44 12.22 37.99
C GLU A 26 19.48 11.26 37.28
N ARG A 27 18.51 10.71 38.01
CA ARG A 27 17.47 9.84 37.45
C ARG A 27 16.51 10.66 36.61
N ILE A 28 16.40 10.29 35.35
CA ILE A 28 15.38 10.82 34.46
C ILE A 28 13.98 10.52 35.02
N SER A 29 13.12 11.54 35.04
CA SER A 29 11.74 11.39 35.50
C SER A 29 10.92 10.58 34.50
N ALA A 30 9.84 9.97 34.98
CA ALA A 30 8.90 9.26 34.10
C ALA A 30 8.35 10.17 32.98
N LEU A 31 8.18 11.47 33.27
CA LEU A 31 7.72 12.45 32.29
C LEU A 31 8.76 12.67 31.18
N GLU A 32 10.03 12.86 31.54
CA GLU A 32 11.12 13.04 30.57
C GLU A 32 11.34 11.79 29.71
N VAL A 33 11.16 10.58 30.27
CA VAL A 33 11.18 9.34 29.48
C VAL A 33 10.03 9.32 28.47
N VAL A 34 8.82 9.68 28.88
CA VAL A 34 7.64 9.74 27.99
C VAL A 34 7.84 10.79 26.89
N ASP A 35 8.38 11.95 27.23
CA ASP A 35 8.68 13.01 26.26
C ASP A 35 9.73 12.58 25.25
N ALA A 36 10.84 11.97 25.70
CA ALA A 36 11.89 11.46 24.81
C ALA A 36 11.39 10.36 23.88
N LEU A 37 10.54 9.46 24.37
CA LEU A 37 9.90 8.42 23.54
C LEU A 37 8.94 9.03 22.52
N SER A 38 8.15 10.02 22.92
CA SER A 38 7.21 10.73 22.05
C SER A 38 7.95 11.49 20.94
N GLN A 39 9.02 12.20 21.27
CA GLN A 39 9.88 12.88 20.29
C GLN A 39 10.51 11.90 19.31
N LYS A 40 11.02 10.75 19.79
CA LYS A 40 11.60 9.72 18.93
C LYS A 40 10.56 9.07 18.00
N GLN A 41 9.33 8.86 18.48
CA GLN A 41 8.22 8.39 17.65
C GLN A 41 7.80 9.43 16.60
N GLN A 42 7.81 10.71 16.96
CA GLN A 42 7.47 11.80 16.07
C GLN A 42 8.50 11.94 14.92
N ALA A 43 9.80 11.93 15.24
CA ALA A 43 10.86 11.94 14.23
C ALA A 43 10.75 10.74 13.27
N ALA A 44 10.53 9.53 13.79
CA ALA A 44 10.34 8.33 12.97
C ALA A 44 9.07 8.40 12.09
N ARG A 45 8.04 9.15 12.50
CA ARG A 45 6.85 9.42 11.69
C ARG A 45 7.12 10.45 10.60
N GLU A 46 7.88 11.49 10.90
CA GLU A 46 8.28 12.52 9.94
C GLU A 46 9.13 11.91 8.81
N ASP A 47 10.18 11.15 9.16
CA ASP A 47 11.02 10.41 8.19
C ASP A 47 10.17 9.48 7.29
N ALA A 48 9.19 8.80 7.89
CA ALA A 48 8.31 7.90 7.16
C ALA A 48 7.30 8.66 6.27
N THR A 49 6.92 9.88 6.67
CA THR A 49 6.03 10.76 5.88
C THR A 49 6.74 11.30 4.65
N GLU A 50 7.99 11.75 4.80
CA GLU A 50 8.84 12.16 3.66
C GLU A 50 8.99 11.00 2.66
N LEU A 51 9.25 9.79 3.16
CA LEU A 51 9.33 8.61 2.31
C LEU A 51 8.01 8.27 1.61
N CYS A 52 6.85 8.62 2.19
CA CYS A 52 5.56 8.40 1.56
C CYS A 52 5.37 9.24 0.29
N GLU A 53 5.98 10.42 0.20
CA GLU A 53 5.87 11.32 -0.96
C GLU A 53 6.41 10.68 -2.24
N GLU A 54 7.49 9.91 -2.12
CA GLU A 54 8.12 9.16 -3.22
C GLU A 54 7.26 8.01 -3.76
N TYR A 55 6.26 7.57 -2.99
CA TYR A 55 5.33 6.49 -3.36
C TYR A 55 3.93 6.97 -3.65
N MET A 56 3.75 8.26 -3.97
CA MET A 56 2.46 8.78 -4.43
C MET A 56 2.28 8.57 -5.93
N CYS A 57 1.10 8.10 -6.31
CA CYS A 57 0.73 8.00 -7.71
C CYS A 57 0.51 9.41 -8.28
N PRO A 58 1.22 9.83 -9.33
CA PRO A 58 1.10 11.19 -9.88
C PRO A 58 -0.25 11.46 -10.55
N ILE A 59 -1.05 10.42 -10.83
CA ILE A 59 -2.38 10.56 -11.43
C ILE A 59 -3.43 10.88 -10.36
N CYS A 60 -3.47 10.10 -9.28
CA CYS A 60 -4.50 10.26 -8.23
C CYS A 60 -3.99 10.97 -6.97
N GLN A 61 -2.70 11.29 -6.89
CA GLN A 61 -2.06 11.98 -5.77
C GLN A 61 -2.24 11.29 -4.42
N GLU A 62 -2.33 9.96 -4.44
CA GLU A 62 -2.43 9.12 -3.23
C GLU A 62 -1.37 8.04 -3.25
N LEU A 63 -1.06 7.48 -2.08
CA LEU A 63 -0.12 6.37 -1.95
C LEU A 63 -0.48 5.24 -2.92
N VAL A 64 0.47 4.81 -3.73
CA VAL A 64 0.24 3.89 -4.85
C VAL A 64 -0.49 2.61 -4.42
N LEU A 65 -1.49 2.20 -5.18
CA LEU A 65 -2.21 0.93 -5.00
C LEU A 65 -1.91 -0.01 -6.17
N ASP A 66 -1.38 -1.19 -5.85
CA ASP A 66 -0.90 -2.15 -6.83
C ASP A 66 0.04 -1.49 -7.84
N ALA A 67 1.26 -1.17 -7.41
CA ALA A 67 2.28 -0.44 -8.14
C ALA A 67 2.61 -1.07 -9.50
N HIS A 68 2.51 -0.25 -10.55
CA HIS A 68 2.87 -0.62 -11.92
C HIS A 68 3.74 0.46 -12.57
N THR A 69 4.60 0.01 -13.49
CA THR A 69 5.35 0.85 -14.42
C THR A 69 5.07 0.44 -15.85
N VAL A 70 5.29 1.34 -16.79
CA VAL A 70 5.11 1.10 -18.22
C VAL A 70 6.33 1.52 -19.07
N CYS A 71 7.31 2.20 -18.47
CA CYS A 71 8.51 2.69 -19.14
C CYS A 71 9.79 2.12 -18.50
N ALA A 72 10.92 2.29 -19.18
CA ALA A 72 12.24 1.89 -18.68
C ALA A 72 12.72 2.75 -17.50
N ASP A 73 12.28 4.01 -17.42
CA ASP A 73 12.62 4.94 -16.34
C ASP A 73 11.86 4.66 -15.02
N GLU A 74 11.08 3.58 -14.97
CA GLU A 74 10.39 3.08 -13.76
C GLU A 74 9.46 4.07 -13.03
N HIS A 75 8.80 4.98 -13.74
CA HIS A 75 7.71 5.77 -13.16
C HIS A 75 6.58 4.88 -12.63
N VAL A 76 6.16 5.14 -11.39
CA VAL A 76 5.24 4.27 -10.65
C VAL A 76 3.84 4.88 -10.57
N PHE A 77 2.83 4.06 -10.83
CA PHE A 77 1.43 4.44 -10.80
C PHE A 77 0.59 3.36 -10.13
N CYS A 78 -0.62 3.71 -9.68
CA CYS A 78 -1.63 2.72 -9.35
C CYS A 78 -2.01 1.92 -10.60
N ARG A 79 -2.27 0.62 -10.46
CA ARG A 79 -2.72 -0.23 -11.58
C ARG A 79 -3.90 0.39 -12.33
N MET A 80 -4.96 0.76 -11.61
CA MET A 80 -6.19 1.27 -12.21
C MET A 80 -5.96 2.61 -12.92
N CYS A 81 -5.22 3.53 -12.31
CA CYS A 81 -4.88 4.81 -12.91
C CYS A 81 -4.08 4.65 -14.21
N LEU A 82 -3.09 3.75 -14.20
CA LEU A 82 -2.28 3.49 -15.38
C LEU A 82 -3.10 2.81 -16.49
N SER A 83 -3.91 1.81 -16.16
CA SER A 83 -4.79 1.14 -17.14
C SER A 83 -5.72 2.13 -17.84
N GLN A 84 -6.41 2.99 -17.07
CA GLN A 84 -7.32 4.00 -17.61
C GLN A 84 -6.59 5.01 -18.52
N TRP A 85 -5.37 5.40 -18.18
CA TRP A 85 -4.57 6.28 -19.04
C TRP A 85 -4.22 5.61 -20.36
N LEU A 86 -3.80 4.35 -20.31
CA LEU A 86 -3.35 3.60 -21.49
C LEU A 86 -4.48 3.24 -22.47
N GLU A 87 -5.74 3.26 -22.02
CA GLU A 87 -6.91 3.16 -22.91
C GLU A 87 -6.97 4.32 -23.92
N ALA A 88 -6.54 5.52 -23.49
CA ALA A 88 -6.55 6.71 -24.33
C ALA A 88 -5.19 6.99 -24.99
N LYS A 89 -4.09 6.70 -24.30
CA LYS A 89 -2.73 7.10 -24.71
C LYS A 89 -1.70 6.02 -24.42
N ASN A 90 -1.04 5.51 -25.45
CA ASN A 90 0.05 4.53 -25.32
C ASN A 90 1.41 5.21 -25.02
N GLU A 91 1.45 6.04 -23.98
CA GLU A 91 2.65 6.72 -23.49
C GLU A 91 2.67 6.79 -21.96
N CYS A 92 3.87 6.88 -21.36
CA CYS A 92 4.02 7.05 -19.91
C CYS A 92 3.40 8.39 -19.47
N PRO A 93 2.54 8.42 -18.43
CA PRO A 93 1.92 9.67 -17.96
C PRO A 93 2.95 10.74 -17.52
N THR A 94 4.11 10.32 -17.03
CA THR A 94 5.15 11.24 -16.52
C THR A 94 6.13 11.68 -17.61
N CYS A 95 6.81 10.73 -18.27
CA CYS A 95 7.87 11.06 -19.24
C CYS A 95 7.44 11.04 -20.71
N ARG A 96 6.19 10.65 -21.01
CA ARG A 96 5.62 10.56 -22.37
C ARG A 96 6.36 9.64 -23.34
N THR A 97 7.27 8.81 -22.84
CA THR A 97 7.91 7.75 -23.63
C THR A 97 6.87 6.71 -24.05
N ILE A 98 6.91 6.28 -25.31
CA ILE A 98 6.03 5.25 -25.87
C ILE A 98 6.15 3.96 -25.05
N THR A 99 5.01 3.36 -24.76
CA THR A 99 4.90 2.28 -23.78
C THR A 99 4.94 0.89 -24.38
N GLY A 100 5.56 -0.02 -23.63
CA GLY A 100 5.36 -1.45 -23.78
C GLY A 100 4.23 -1.96 -22.88
N ALA A 101 4.14 -3.27 -22.68
CA ALA A 101 3.18 -3.84 -21.73
C ALA A 101 3.48 -3.37 -20.28
N PRO A 102 2.47 -2.92 -19.51
CA PRO A 102 2.63 -2.58 -18.11
C PRO A 102 3.20 -3.74 -17.29
N ARG A 103 4.08 -3.43 -16.32
CA ARG A 103 4.68 -4.40 -15.41
C ARG A 103 4.38 -4.07 -13.96
N ARG A 104 4.04 -5.10 -13.20
CA ARG A 104 3.77 -5.01 -11.75
C ARG A 104 5.07 -4.97 -10.95
N LEU A 105 5.18 -4.01 -10.03
CA LEU A 105 6.34 -3.80 -9.16
C LEU A 105 6.12 -4.41 -7.77
N ARG A 106 6.37 -5.72 -7.63
CA ARG A 106 6.08 -6.48 -6.38
C ARG A 106 6.81 -5.94 -5.15
N VAL A 107 8.07 -5.51 -5.29
CA VAL A 107 8.87 -5.01 -4.16
C VAL A 107 8.29 -3.72 -3.62
N ILE A 108 7.88 -2.81 -4.52
CA ILE A 108 7.25 -1.53 -4.17
C ILE A 108 5.93 -1.77 -3.44
N ASN A 109 5.10 -2.70 -3.92
CA ASN A 109 3.85 -3.06 -3.25
C ASN A 109 4.05 -3.44 -1.77
N ASN A 110 5.04 -4.29 -1.48
CA ASN A 110 5.33 -4.69 -0.11
C ASN A 110 5.86 -3.53 0.75
N ALA A 111 6.63 -2.62 0.17
CA ALA A 111 7.14 -1.45 0.86
C ALA A 111 6.03 -0.46 1.20
N VAL A 112 5.20 -0.12 0.20
CA VAL A 112 4.07 0.80 0.32
C VAL A 112 3.06 0.31 1.37
N GLU A 113 2.78 -0.99 1.44
CA GLU A 113 1.86 -1.52 2.45
C GLU A 113 2.40 -1.38 3.89
N LYS A 114 3.71 -1.59 4.08
CA LYS A 114 4.38 -1.36 5.36
C LYS A 114 4.49 0.11 5.72
N LEU A 115 4.63 1.00 4.75
CA LEU A 115 4.61 2.44 4.95
C LEU A 115 3.21 2.91 5.36
N ALA A 116 2.19 2.45 4.64
CA ALA A 116 0.79 2.76 4.92
C ALA A 116 0.39 2.41 6.37
N SER A 117 0.86 1.28 6.91
CA SER A 117 0.54 0.88 8.29
C SER A 117 1.23 1.73 9.36
N ARG A 118 2.31 2.45 9.02
CA ARG A 118 3.08 3.28 9.96
C ARG A 118 2.69 4.76 9.91
N VAL A 119 2.39 5.25 8.71
CA VAL A 119 2.26 6.69 8.43
C VAL A 119 0.81 7.13 8.39
N LEU A 120 -0.07 6.33 7.80
CA LEU A 120 -1.47 6.74 7.64
C LEU A 120 -2.18 6.77 8.98
N THR A 121 -3.17 7.65 9.08
CA THR A 121 -4.18 7.62 10.15
C THR A 121 -5.17 6.48 9.91
N ASP A 122 -5.97 6.12 10.92
CA ASP A 122 -7.00 5.08 10.76
C ASP A 122 -7.99 5.42 9.63
N ARG A 123 -8.46 6.67 9.58
CA ARG A 123 -9.31 7.17 8.50
C ARG A 123 -8.68 6.99 7.11
N GLN A 124 -7.40 7.36 6.96
CA GLN A 124 -6.69 7.20 5.68
C GLN A 124 -6.47 5.73 5.30
N ARG A 125 -6.28 4.84 6.28
CA ARG A 125 -6.23 3.39 6.03
C ARG A 125 -7.56 2.87 5.53
N GLU A 126 -8.66 3.26 6.15
CA GLU A 126 -10.01 2.88 5.71
C GLU A 126 -10.28 3.35 4.28
N GLU A 127 -9.97 4.61 3.95
CA GLU A 127 -10.09 5.15 2.58
C GLU A 127 -9.25 4.34 1.58
N ARG A 128 -8.04 3.96 1.97
CA ARG A 128 -7.17 3.11 1.15
C ARG A 128 -7.77 1.72 0.91
N GLU A 129 -8.37 1.11 1.93
CA GLU A 129 -9.01 -0.20 1.80
C GLU A 129 -10.27 -0.13 0.91
N LEU A 130 -11.06 0.94 1.02
CA LEU A 130 -12.18 1.18 0.11
C LEU A 130 -11.72 1.25 -1.34
N ARG A 131 -10.66 2.02 -1.63
CA ARG A 131 -10.07 2.08 -2.97
C ARG A 131 -9.54 0.73 -3.47
N LYS A 132 -9.00 -0.11 -2.58
CA LYS A 132 -8.60 -1.50 -2.91
C LYS A 132 -9.82 -2.34 -3.28
N GLN A 133 -10.91 -2.23 -2.51
CA GLN A 133 -12.13 -2.98 -2.76
C GLN A 133 -12.78 -2.56 -4.08
N GLU A 134 -12.88 -1.26 -4.35
CA GLU A 134 -13.38 -0.72 -5.63
C GLU A 134 -12.61 -1.30 -6.82
N PHE A 135 -11.30 -1.43 -6.70
CA PHE A 135 -10.48 -2.06 -7.74
C PHE A 135 -10.79 -3.55 -7.92
N ILE A 136 -10.92 -4.30 -6.83
CA ILE A 136 -11.27 -5.73 -6.87
C ILE A 136 -12.65 -5.91 -7.54
N ASP A 137 -13.62 -5.10 -7.15
CA ASP A 137 -14.97 -5.14 -7.69
C ASP A 137 -14.98 -4.79 -9.19
N ALA A 138 -14.20 -3.79 -9.60
CA ALA A 138 -14.06 -3.41 -11.00
C ALA A 138 -13.44 -4.54 -11.85
N VAL A 139 -12.42 -5.24 -11.32
CA VAL A 139 -11.82 -6.41 -12.00
C VAL A 139 -12.82 -7.55 -12.10
N ALA A 140 -13.50 -7.88 -11.01
CA ALA A 140 -14.52 -8.94 -10.99
C ALA A 140 -15.66 -8.65 -11.97
N ALA A 141 -16.12 -7.39 -12.04
CA ALA A 141 -17.14 -6.97 -13.00
C ALA A 141 -16.66 -7.11 -14.45
N ALA A 142 -15.41 -6.72 -14.74
CA ALA A 142 -14.82 -6.88 -16.07
C ALA A 142 -14.68 -8.36 -16.49
N GLU A 143 -14.25 -9.23 -15.56
CA GLU A 143 -14.16 -10.67 -15.79
C GLU A 143 -15.54 -11.29 -16.05
N ALA A 144 -16.55 -10.94 -15.25
CA ALA A 144 -17.92 -11.40 -15.44
C ALA A 144 -18.51 -10.93 -16.79
N ALA A 145 -18.27 -9.68 -17.19
CA ALA A 145 -18.71 -9.14 -18.48
C ALA A 145 -18.06 -9.89 -19.65
N TYR A 146 -16.77 -10.19 -19.56
CA TYR A 146 -16.08 -10.98 -20.57
C TYR A 146 -16.66 -12.40 -20.68
N GLN A 147 -16.87 -13.09 -19.55
CA GLN A 147 -17.48 -14.42 -19.55
C GLN A 147 -18.90 -14.40 -20.15
N GLY A 148 -19.71 -13.41 -19.78
CA GLY A 148 -21.04 -13.20 -20.37
C GLY A 148 -21.01 -13.05 -21.89
N SER A 149 -20.07 -12.25 -22.42
CA SER A 149 -19.91 -12.09 -23.87
C SER A 149 -19.55 -13.41 -24.59
N LEU A 150 -18.72 -14.24 -23.98
CA LEU A 150 -18.34 -15.54 -24.55
C LEU A 150 -19.52 -16.51 -24.59
N GLU A 151 -20.35 -16.51 -23.55
CA GLU A 151 -21.58 -17.32 -23.49
C GLU A 151 -22.62 -16.86 -24.53
N GLU A 152 -22.84 -15.54 -24.65
CA GLU A 152 -23.72 -14.98 -25.68
C GLU A 152 -23.24 -15.34 -27.10
N ASP A 153 -21.94 -15.20 -27.37
CA ASP A 153 -21.35 -15.55 -28.67
C ASP A 153 -21.43 -17.06 -28.95
N ALA A 154 -21.32 -17.91 -27.93
CA ALA A 154 -21.52 -19.35 -28.06
C ALA A 154 -22.98 -19.70 -28.37
N LEU A 155 -23.94 -19.04 -27.71
CA LEU A 155 -25.36 -19.24 -27.94
C LEU A 155 -25.76 -18.80 -29.36
N ARG A 156 -25.30 -17.63 -29.81
CA ARG A 156 -25.52 -17.13 -31.18
C ARG A 156 -25.01 -18.12 -32.22
N ARG A 157 -23.80 -18.66 -32.04
CA ARG A 157 -23.23 -19.67 -32.94
C ARG A 157 -24.06 -20.96 -33.00
N ARG A 158 -24.55 -21.46 -31.86
CA ARG A 158 -25.42 -22.65 -31.81
C ARG A 158 -26.77 -22.43 -32.50
N ALA A 159 -27.41 -21.28 -32.27
CA ALA A 159 -28.68 -20.93 -32.91
C ALA A 159 -28.53 -20.79 -34.44
N SER A 160 -27.42 -20.20 -34.89
CA SER A 160 -27.13 -20.06 -36.32
C SER A 160 -26.90 -21.42 -37.01
N ALA A 161 -26.24 -22.37 -36.33
CA ALA A 161 -26.04 -23.72 -36.83
C ALA A 161 -27.36 -24.51 -36.94
N ALA A 162 -28.22 -24.43 -35.92
CA ALA A 162 -29.53 -25.11 -35.93
C ALA A 162 -30.48 -24.60 -37.02
N SER A 163 -30.31 -23.37 -37.49
CA SER A 163 -31.13 -22.78 -38.55
C SER A 163 -30.69 -23.16 -39.97
N GLN A 164 -29.51 -23.79 -40.14
CA GLN A 164 -28.98 -24.22 -41.44
C GLN A 164 -29.30 -25.69 -41.77
N GLU A 165 -29.86 -26.44 -40.82
CA GLU A 165 -30.14 -27.88 -40.94
C GLU A 165 -31.64 -28.21 -41.15
N GLY A 166 -32.51 -27.20 -41.26
CA GLY A 166 -33.97 -27.34 -41.51
C GLY A 166 -34.40 -26.72 -42.83
#